data_AF-M7TW18-F1
#
_entry.id   AF-M7TW18-F1
#
_cell.length_a   1.000
_cell.length_b   1.000
_cell.length_c   1.000
_cell.angle_alpha   90.00
_cell.angle_beta   90.00
_cell.angle_gamma   90.00
#
_symmetry.space_group_name_H-M   'P 1'
#
loop_
_entity.id
_entity.type
_entity.pdbx_description
1 polymer ?
#
loop_
_entity_poly.entity_id
_entity_poly.type
_entity_poly.pdbx_seq_one_letter_code
_entity_poly.pdbx_strand_id
1 'polypeptide(L)'
;MADLRLQITTYYHLESRPQADIYAAMNNLRELAELMEQEELPSLELSNVYLEQSSLFHKLGDQRGRRLKHRQALQMRLLCLGANHPSCVSLASEGLTISQDDPVVLRAGH
;
A
#
# COMPACT_ATOMS: atom_id res chain seq x y z
N MET A 1 14.11 10.95 5.70
CA MET A 1 12.69 11.02 5.28
C MET A 1 12.47 11.94 4.06
N ALA A 2 12.91 13.21 4.08
CA ALA A 2 12.69 14.15 2.97
C ALA A 2 13.24 13.64 1.62
N ASP A 3 14.46 13.08 1.61
CA ASP A 3 15.07 12.54 0.39
C ASP A 3 14.29 11.36 -0.19
N LEU A 4 13.80 10.45 0.67
CA LEU A 4 12.95 9.32 0.24
C LEU A 4 11.65 9.83 -0.39
N ARG A 5 11.01 10.83 0.21
CA ARG A 5 9.78 11.44 -0.32
C ARG A 5 10.02 12.10 -1.69
N LEU A 6 11.15 12.78 -1.87
CA LEU A 6 11.52 13.35 -3.16
C LEU A 6 11.72 12.28 -4.23
N GLN A 7 12.41 11.17 -3.90
CA GLN A 7 12.62 10.07 -4.84
C GLN A 7 11.30 9.37 -5.22
N ILE A 8 10.41 9.15 -4.25
CA ILE A 8 9.07 8.59 -4.50
C ILE A 8 8.26 9.52 -5.42
N THR A 9 8.26 10.83 -5.13
CA THR A 9 7.57 11.83 -5.95
C THR A 9 8.11 11.83 -7.38
N THR A 10 9.43 11.78 -7.52
CA THR A 10 10.10 11.70 -8.82
C THR A 10 9.64 10.47 -9.61
N TYR A 11 9.58 9.29 -8.97
CA TYR A 11 9.04 8.08 -9.58
C TYR A 11 7.60 8.27 -10.10
N TYR A 12 6.74 8.95 -9.34
CA TYR A 12 5.35 9.17 -9.77
C TYR A 12 5.20 10.12 -10.97
N HIS A 13 6.20 10.97 -11.22
CA HIS A 13 6.23 11.91 -12.34
C HIS A 13 6.87 11.35 -13.62
N LEU A 14 7.45 10.14 -13.60
CA LEU A 14 8.00 9.52 -14.80
C LEU A 14 6.89 9.06 -15.76
N GLU A 15 6.98 9.52 -17.02
CA GLU A 15 6.02 9.20 -18.10
C GLU A 15 6.10 7.72 -18.53
N SER A 16 7.29 7.11 -18.45
CA SER A 16 7.51 5.69 -18.73
C SER A 16 8.10 5.02 -17.49
N ARG A 17 7.47 3.94 -17.01
CA ARG A 17 7.85 3.23 -15.77
C ARG A 17 8.35 1.83 -16.10
N PRO A 18 9.64 1.66 -16.41
CA PRO A 18 10.23 0.33 -16.48
C PRO A 18 10.06 -0.41 -15.14
N GLN A 19 10.02 -1.75 -15.20
CA GLN A 19 9.85 -2.60 -14.03
C GLN A 19 10.90 -2.34 -12.93
N ALA A 20 12.13 -2.00 -13.33
CA ALA A 20 13.22 -1.64 -12.42
C ALA A 20 12.86 -0.45 -11.50
N ASP A 21 12.12 0.53 -12.04
CA ASP A 21 11.72 1.72 -11.28
C ASP A 21 10.65 1.39 -10.23
N ILE A 22 9.83 0.36 -10.47
CA ILE A 22 8.85 -0.13 -9.48
C ILE A 22 9.57 -0.72 -8.26
N TYR A 23 10.63 -1.49 -8.46
CA TYR A 23 11.39 -2.07 -7.35
C TYR A 23 12.14 -1.00 -6.54
N ALA A 24 12.73 0.00 -7.20
CA ALA A 24 13.36 1.13 -6.53
C ALA A 24 12.33 1.91 -5.69
N ALA A 25 11.18 2.24 -6.27
CA ALA A 25 10.09 2.91 -5.55
C ALA A 25 9.58 2.08 -4.36
N MET A 26 9.42 0.77 -4.54
CA MET A 26 9.01 -0.14 -3.46
C MET A 26 10.04 -0.15 -2.32
N ASN A 27 11.34 -0.18 -2.64
CA ASN A 27 12.39 -0.16 -1.62
C ASN A 27 12.38 1.16 -0.83
N ASN A 28 12.26 2.29 -1.53
CA ASN A 28 12.18 3.61 -0.89
C ASN A 28 10.95 3.75 0.01
N LEU A 29 9.80 3.25 -0.44
CA LEU A 29 8.57 3.23 0.36
C LEU A 29 8.69 2.32 1.58
N ARG A 30 9.38 1.19 1.47
CA ARG A 30 9.63 0.27 2.59
C ARG A 30 10.51 0.95 3.64
N GLU A 31 11.62 1.53 3.23
CA GLU A 31 12.53 2.25 4.14
C GLU A 31 11.82 3.43 4.81
N LEU A 32 10.99 4.17 4.08
CA LEU A 32 10.18 5.24 4.66
C LEU A 32 9.20 4.71 5.70
N ALA A 33 8.51 3.60 5.43
CA ALA A 33 7.60 2.99 6.41
C ALA A 33 8.35 2.53 7.66
N GLU A 34 9.52 1.89 7.52
CA GLU A 34 10.35 1.45 8.65
C GLU A 34 10.78 2.63 9.53
N LEU A 35 11.20 3.75 8.93
CA LEU A 35 11.53 4.98 9.67
C LEU A 35 10.33 5.56 10.43
N MET A 36 9.14 5.51 9.83
CA MET A 36 7.92 6.01 10.46
C MET A 36 7.41 5.07 11.56
N GLU A 37 7.55 3.76 11.39
CA GLU A 37 7.21 2.75 12.40
C GLU A 37 8.10 2.90 13.65
N GLN A 38 9.37 3.29 13.49
CA GLN A 38 10.29 3.58 14.60
C GLN A 38 9.85 4.76 15.46
N GLU A 39 9.04 5.68 14.93
CA GLU A 39 8.47 6.79 15.71
C GLU A 39 7.28 6.34 16.57
N GLU A 40 6.83 5.09 16.44
CA GLU A 40 5.75 4.44 17.21
C GLU A 40 4.40 5.19 17.22
N LEU A 41 4.20 6.12 16.29
CA LEU A 41 2.98 6.91 16.18
C LEU A 41 2.18 6.54 14.94
N PRO A 42 0.94 6.03 15.10
CA PRO A 42 0.03 5.86 13.98
C PRO A 42 -0.20 7.19 13.28
N SER A 43 -0.02 7.22 11.96
CA SER A 43 -0.20 8.43 11.17
C SER A 43 -0.93 8.15 9.86
N LEU A 44 -1.67 9.14 9.39
CA LEU A 44 -2.28 9.12 8.06
C LEU A 44 -1.21 9.06 6.96
N GLU A 45 -0.05 9.67 7.21
CA GLU A 45 1.13 9.61 6.36
C GLU A 45 1.59 8.15 6.18
N LEU A 46 1.73 7.36 7.25
CA LEU A 46 2.12 5.95 7.18
C LEU A 46 1.05 5.11 6.48
N SER A 47 -0.23 5.42 6.73
CA SER A 47 -1.31 4.83 5.95
C SER A 47 -1.16 5.05 4.45
N ASN A 48 -0.77 6.24 4.02
CA ASN A 48 -0.60 6.54 2.60
C ASN A 48 0.59 5.80 2.01
N VAL A 49 1.71 5.71 2.75
CA VAL A 49 2.87 4.91 2.34
C VAL A 49 2.47 3.46 2.09
N TYR A 50 1.68 2.84 2.96
CA TYR A 50 1.19 1.48 2.73
C TYR A 50 0.25 1.36 1.53
N LEU A 51 -0.59 2.37 1.22
CA LEU A 51 -1.41 2.36 0.01
C LEU A 51 -0.55 2.45 -1.25
N GLU A 52 0.48 3.28 -1.23
CA GLU A 52 1.44 3.37 -2.34
C GLU A 52 2.14 2.02 -2.56
N GLN A 53 2.60 1.36 -1.50
CA GLN A 53 3.15 0.00 -1.58
C GLN A 53 2.12 -1.00 -2.13
N SER A 54 0.86 -0.94 -1.68
CA SER A 54 -0.22 -1.79 -2.18
C SER A 54 -0.44 -1.63 -3.70
N SER A 55 -0.43 -0.38 -4.18
CA SER A 55 -0.52 -0.07 -5.60
C SER A 55 0.66 -0.64 -6.39
N LEU A 56 1.88 -0.54 -5.87
CA LEU A 56 3.05 -1.12 -6.52
C LEU A 56 2.98 -2.65 -6.55
N PHE A 57 2.55 -3.31 -5.48
CA PHE A 57 2.33 -4.76 -5.47
C PHE A 57 1.28 -5.20 -6.50
N HIS A 58 0.22 -4.42 -6.68
CA HIS A 58 -0.76 -4.68 -7.74
C HIS A 58 -0.13 -4.65 -9.13
N LYS A 59 0.72 -3.66 -9.41
CA LYS A 59 1.46 -3.57 -10.69
C LYS A 59 2.44 -4.74 -10.91
N LEU A 60 3.01 -5.26 -9.83
CA LEU A 60 3.88 -6.44 -9.85
C LEU A 60 3.09 -7.77 -9.95
N GLY A 61 1.76 -7.74 -9.89
CA GLY A 61 0.92 -8.94 -9.86
C GLY A 61 0.93 -9.69 -8.52
N ASP A 62 1.58 -9.16 -7.48
CA ASP A 62 1.64 -9.77 -6.15
C ASP A 62 0.40 -9.40 -5.33
N GLN A 63 -0.65 -10.21 -5.47
CA GLN A 63 -1.90 -10.00 -4.73
C GLN A 63 -1.74 -10.18 -3.22
N ARG A 64 -0.80 -11.01 -2.76
CA ARG A 64 -0.56 -11.22 -1.33
C ARG A 64 0.04 -9.97 -0.70
N GLY A 65 1.07 -9.40 -1.34
CA GLY A 65 1.68 -8.13 -0.94
C GLY A 65 0.66 -6.98 -0.97
N ARG A 66 -0.12 -6.89 -2.05
CA ARG A 66 -1.19 -5.88 -2.20
C ARG A 66 -2.16 -5.91 -1.01
N ARG A 67 -2.70 -7.08 -0.67
CA ARG A 67 -3.63 -7.27 0.46
C ARG A 67 -3.02 -6.90 1.80
N LEU A 68 -1.80 -7.35 2.06
CA LEU A 68 -1.12 -7.08 3.32
C LEU A 68 -0.99 -5.57 3.53
N LYS A 69 -0.44 -4.85 2.55
CA LYS A 69 -0.23 -3.40 2.65
C LYS A 69 -1.53 -2.62 2.71
N HIS A 70 -2.53 -3.04 1.94
CA HIS A 70 -3.85 -2.45 2.03
C HIS A 70 -4.48 -2.58 3.43
N ARG A 71 -4.35 -3.75 4.07
CA ARG A 71 -4.81 -3.97 5.45
C ARG A 71 -4.05 -3.10 6.45
N GLN A 72 -2.73 -2.97 6.31
CA GLN A 72 -1.93 -2.11 7.18
C GLN A 72 -2.35 -0.63 7.04
N ALA A 73 -2.64 -0.15 5.83
CA ALA A 73 -3.18 1.18 5.60
C ALA A 73 -4.52 1.40 6.34
N LEU A 74 -5.45 0.42 6.22
CA LEU A 74 -6.72 0.49 6.92
C LEU A 74 -6.52 0.54 8.45
N GLN A 75 -5.64 -0.28 8.99
CA GLN A 75 -5.33 -0.26 10.42
C GLN A 75 -4.89 1.13 10.90
N MET A 76 -3.99 1.80 10.16
CA MET A 76 -3.54 3.14 10.50
C MET A 76 -4.68 4.17 10.46
N ARG A 77 -5.51 4.15 9.41
CA ARG A 77 -6.67 5.06 9.34
C ARG A 77 -7.69 4.81 10.45
N LEU A 78 -7.93 3.55 10.82
CA LEU A 78 -8.81 3.21 11.94
C LEU A 78 -8.28 3.78 13.27
N LEU A 79 -6.97 3.72 13.50
CA LEU A 79 -6.34 4.29 14.69
C LEU A 79 -6.43 5.82 14.72
N CYS A 80 -6.24 6.49 13.57
CA CYS A 80 -6.23 7.95 13.52
C CYS A 80 -7.64 8.58 13.46
N LEU A 81 -8.60 7.95 12.76
CA LEU A 81 -9.88 8.57 12.39
C LEU A 81 -11.10 7.84 12.97
N GLY A 82 -10.93 6.60 13.42
CA GLY A 82 -12.01 5.73 13.85
C GLY A 82 -12.76 5.03 12.71
N ALA A 83 -13.54 4.00 13.06
CA ALA A 83 -14.19 3.10 12.11
C ALA A 83 -15.27 3.75 11.23
N ASN A 84 -15.95 4.78 11.75
CA ASN A 84 -17.06 5.43 11.06
C ASN A 84 -16.61 6.53 10.09
N HIS A 85 -15.31 6.83 10.06
CA HIS A 85 -14.81 7.86 9.15
C HIS A 85 -14.98 7.40 7.69
N PRO A 86 -15.51 8.25 6.77
CA PRO A 86 -15.75 7.87 5.38
C PRO A 86 -14.52 7.25 4.69
N SER A 87 -13.33 7.79 4.95
CA SER A 87 -12.09 7.22 4.40
C SER A 87 -11.79 5.79 4.88
N CYS A 88 -12.17 5.43 6.11
CA CYS A 88 -12.02 4.05 6.62
C CYS A 88 -13.05 3.12 5.98
N VAL A 89 -14.28 3.59 5.80
CA VAL A 89 -15.37 2.82 5.17
C VAL A 89 -15.04 2.52 3.70
N SER A 90 -14.65 3.54 2.93
CA SER A 90 -14.26 3.37 1.53
C SER A 90 -13.04 2.44 1.41
N LEU A 91 -12.06 2.61 2.29
CA LEU A 91 -10.90 1.72 2.23
C LEU A 91 -11.27 0.28 2.63
N ALA A 92 -12.15 0.08 3.60
CA ALA A 92 -12.60 -1.27 3.95
C ALA A 92 -13.33 -1.95 2.78
N SER A 93 -14.16 -1.23 2.02
CA SER A 93 -14.85 -1.78 0.86
C SER A 93 -13.88 -2.14 -0.28
N GLU A 94 -12.88 -1.31 -0.55
CA GLU A 94 -11.80 -1.64 -1.50
C GLU A 94 -11.08 -2.94 -1.12
N GLY A 95 -10.80 -3.14 0.17
CA GLY A 95 -10.13 -4.34 0.68
C GLY A 95 -10.90 -5.64 0.43
N LEU A 96 -12.24 -5.58 0.42
CA LEU A 96 -13.10 -6.71 0.08
C LEU A 96 -12.94 -7.09 -1.40
N THR A 97 -12.91 -6.10 -2.29
CA THR A 97 -12.68 -6.32 -3.73
C THR A 97 -11.32 -6.95 -4.00
N ILE A 98 -10.26 -6.45 -3.34
CA ILE A 98 -8.91 -7.02 -3.46
C ILE A 98 -8.86 -8.49 -3.00
N SER A 99 -9.68 -8.86 -2.04
CA SER A 99 -9.77 -10.24 -1.54
C SER A 99 -10.53 -11.18 -2.50
N GLN A 100 -11.38 -10.63 -3.37
CA GLN A 100 -12.14 -11.39 -4.37
C GLN A 100 -11.36 -11.59 -5.68
N ASP A 101 -10.36 -10.76 -5.98
CA ASP A 101 -9.48 -10.86 -7.15
C ASP A 101 -8.53 -12.10 -7.14
N ASP A 102 -8.67 -13.03 -6.20
CA ASP A 102 -7.76 -14.18 -6.05
C ASP A 102 -8.19 -15.37 -6.95
N PRO A 103 -7.44 -15.75 -8.00
CA PRO A 103 -7.81 -16.82 -8.91
C PRO A 103 -7.73 -18.24 -8.29
N VAL A 104 -7.38 -18.36 -7.01
CA VAL A 104 -7.16 -19.64 -6.32
C VAL A 104 -8.47 -20.42 -6.08
N VAL A 105 -9.64 -19.79 -6.16
CA VAL A 105 -10.92 -20.48 -5.91
C VAL A 105 -11.41 -21.33 -7.09
N LEU A 106 -10.84 -21.19 -8.29
CA LEU A 106 -11.29 -21.94 -9.49
C LEU A 106 -10.50 -23.24 -9.79
N ARG A 107 -9.60 -23.71 -8.92
CA ARG A 107 -8.79 -24.92 -9.17
C ARG A 107 -9.02 -26.11 -8.23
N ALA A 108 -10.00 -26.06 -7.32
CA ALA A 108 -10.28 -27.15 -6.37
C ALA A 108 -11.62 -27.86 -6.66
N GLY A 109 -11.94 -28.08 -7.93
CA GLY A 109 -13.13 -28.83 -8.35
C GLY A 109 -12.87 -29.62 -9.62
N HIS A 110 -12.08 -30.69 -9.50
CA HIS A 110 -11.98 -31.77 -10.47
C HIS A 110 -12.10 -33.10 -9.74
#